data_AF-A0A938QNW6-F1
#
_entry.id   AF-A0A938QNW6-F1
#
_cell.length_a   1.000
_cell.length_b   1.000
_cell.length_c   1.000
_cell.angle_alpha   90.00
_cell.angle_beta   90.00
_cell.angle_gamma   90.00
#
_symmetry.space_group_name_H-M   'P 1'
#
loop_
_entity.id
_entity.type
_entity.pdbx_description
1 polymer ?
#
loop_
_entity_poly.entity_id
_entity_poly.type
_entity_poly.pdbx_seq_one_letter_code
_entity_poly.pdbx_strand_id
1 'polypeptide(L)'
;MRRSVLFLPFMARGRAPLALAAAAGAVACASSPAPSSSTLQRPVDMSFAGPRSPSSPSSSSSPVPLAVLPRPDNPAEAGLLVGEAMAALQRGERRAAIPRLQALLGSDLLSERGRANLYWLLADAAVGIDDAVRRDALGGYLVTASVLPPDGEVRDRMGRARSQLLADHVGSAALGRTPEQAIDVDEAGDVDGVVAALQCGRRGGRYVARAASTAPDERGLSMRRLLCTETGDELVLWFRVP
;
A
#
# COMPACT_ATOMS: atom_id res chain seq x y z
N MET A 1 -32.17 41.05 -5.94
CA MET A 1 -31.16 40.14 -5.38
C MET A 1 -30.36 39.55 -6.55
N ARG A 2 -29.16 40.07 -6.79
CA ARG A 2 -28.33 39.73 -7.96
C ARG A 2 -27.42 38.54 -7.62
N ARG A 3 -27.52 37.47 -8.41
CA ARG A 3 -26.64 36.28 -8.35
C ARG A 3 -25.39 36.57 -9.17
N SER A 4 -24.22 36.54 -8.54
CA SER A 4 -22.93 36.60 -9.23
C SER A 4 -22.44 35.17 -9.46
N VAL A 5 -22.55 34.70 -10.70
CA VAL A 5 -21.98 33.45 -11.19
C VAL A 5 -20.64 33.80 -11.84
N LEU A 6 -19.54 33.33 -11.27
CA LEU A 6 -18.20 33.45 -11.87
C LEU A 6 -18.00 32.28 -12.85
N PHE A 7 -18.22 32.56 -14.13
CA PHE A 7 -17.78 31.76 -15.27
C PHE A 7 -16.30 32.06 -15.55
N LEU A 8 -15.47 31.03 -15.69
CA LEU A 8 -14.16 31.13 -16.34
C LEU A 8 -14.09 30.15 -17.53
N PRO A 9 -13.41 30.54 -18.62
CA PRO A 9 -13.67 29.99 -19.95
C PRO A 9 -12.91 28.70 -20.25
N PHE A 10 -13.61 27.86 -21.01
CA PHE A 10 -13.15 26.72 -21.79
C PHE A 10 -12.15 27.19 -22.88
N MET A 11 -10.94 26.63 -22.92
CA MET A 11 -10.05 26.70 -24.07
C MET A 11 -9.67 25.28 -24.47
N ALA A 12 -9.92 24.96 -25.74
CA ALA A 12 -9.82 23.64 -26.33
C ALA A 12 -8.53 23.47 -27.14
N ARG A 13 -8.05 22.22 -27.18
CA ARG A 13 -7.27 21.53 -28.22
C ARG A 13 -5.81 21.95 -28.48
N GLY A 14 -4.93 20.95 -28.33
CA GLY A 14 -3.65 20.84 -29.02
C GLY A 14 -3.01 19.47 -28.78
N ARG A 15 -3.25 18.50 -29.67
CA ARG A 15 -2.49 17.24 -29.80
C ARG A 15 -1.18 17.52 -30.54
N ALA A 16 -0.05 17.02 -30.05
CA ALA A 16 0.96 16.28 -30.84
C ALA A 16 2.11 15.77 -29.94
N PRO A 17 2.74 14.62 -30.28
CA PRO A 17 3.71 13.91 -29.44
C PRO A 17 5.16 14.20 -29.86
N LEU A 18 6.14 13.94 -28.98
CA LEU A 18 7.53 13.72 -29.36
C LEU A 18 8.18 12.69 -28.44
N ALA A 19 8.56 11.58 -29.06
CA ALA A 19 9.41 10.52 -28.53
C ALA A 19 10.88 10.91 -28.66
N LEU A 20 11.75 10.38 -27.80
CA LEU A 20 13.17 10.08 -28.06
C LEU A 20 13.61 9.06 -26.98
N ALA A 21 13.77 7.77 -27.33
CA ALA A 21 15.03 7.12 -27.74
C ALA A 21 16.12 7.22 -26.65
N ALA A 22 16.35 6.16 -25.86
CA ALA A 22 17.19 5.00 -26.17
C ALA A 22 18.70 5.32 -26.17
N ALA A 23 19.39 4.83 -25.13
CA ALA A 23 20.83 4.60 -25.17
C ALA A 23 21.12 3.29 -24.41
N ALA A 24 21.18 2.21 -25.18
CA ALA A 24 21.80 0.96 -24.79
C ALA A 24 23.32 1.08 -25.03
N GLY A 25 24.12 0.62 -24.08
CA GLY A 25 25.55 0.41 -24.24
C GLY A 25 25.91 -0.91 -23.59
N ALA A 26 26.27 -1.89 -24.42
CA ALA A 26 26.68 -3.23 -24.04
C ALA A 26 28.10 -3.53 -24.55
N VAL A 27 28.72 -4.56 -23.95
CA VAL A 27 29.89 -5.35 -24.43
C VAL A 27 31.24 -4.64 -24.25
N ALA A 28 32.37 -5.20 -23.80
CA ALA A 28 32.97 -6.55 -23.72
C ALA A 28 34.04 -6.52 -22.56
N CYS A 29 34.81 -7.53 -22.14
CA CYS A 29 35.21 -8.84 -22.64
C CYS A 29 35.83 -9.65 -21.47
N ALA A 30 35.83 -10.97 -21.61
CA ALA A 30 36.37 -11.95 -20.67
C ALA A 30 37.92 -11.98 -20.60
N SER A 31 38.46 -12.52 -19.49
CA SER A 31 39.71 -13.31 -19.46
C SER A 31 39.82 -14.06 -18.12
N SER A 32 39.86 -15.41 -18.17
CA SER A 32 40.44 -16.26 -17.12
C SER A 32 41.88 -16.61 -17.53
N PRO A 33 42.79 -16.93 -16.59
CA PRO A 33 43.02 -18.35 -16.28
C PRO A 33 43.36 -18.67 -14.80
N ALA A 34 43.15 -19.94 -14.42
CA ALA A 34 43.65 -20.61 -13.20
C ALA A 34 45.11 -21.10 -13.40
N PRO A 35 45.72 -21.99 -12.58
CA PRO A 35 45.52 -22.40 -11.17
C PRO A 35 46.86 -22.33 -10.36
N SER A 36 46.88 -22.68 -9.07
CA SER A 36 47.96 -23.47 -8.42
C SER A 36 47.70 -23.78 -6.94
N SER A 37 48.09 -24.99 -6.57
CA SER A 37 47.89 -25.74 -5.33
C SER A 37 48.70 -25.25 -4.12
N SER A 38 48.25 -25.56 -2.90
CA SER A 38 48.90 -26.53 -1.98
C SER A 38 48.40 -26.42 -0.53
N THR A 39 47.73 -27.47 -0.08
CA THR A 39 48.01 -28.30 1.11
C THR A 39 48.76 -27.65 2.29
N LEU A 40 48.13 -27.61 3.48
CA LEU A 40 48.65 -28.31 4.67
C LEU A 40 47.63 -28.39 5.82
N GLN A 41 47.56 -29.60 6.38
CA GLN A 41 46.80 -30.05 7.55
C GLN A 41 47.22 -29.32 8.83
N ARG A 42 46.30 -29.17 9.78
CA ARG A 42 46.29 -29.98 11.02
C ARG A 42 45.04 -29.74 11.88
N PRO A 43 44.58 -30.78 12.61
CA PRO A 43 43.47 -30.72 13.56
C PRO A 43 43.97 -30.35 14.96
N VAL A 44 43.12 -29.71 15.77
CA VAL A 44 43.30 -29.71 17.23
C VAL A 44 41.95 -29.76 17.95
N ASP A 45 42.03 -30.46 19.08
CA ASP A 45 41.01 -31.09 19.89
C ASP A 45 39.97 -30.20 20.60
N MET A 46 38.95 -30.92 21.02
CA MET A 46 37.81 -30.58 21.86
C MET A 46 38.18 -30.01 23.24
N SER A 47 37.36 -29.09 23.78
CA SER A 47 36.52 -29.34 24.97
C SER A 47 36.15 -28.09 25.81
N PHE A 48 34.83 -27.98 26.04
CA PHE A 48 34.11 -27.67 27.28
C PHE A 48 34.22 -26.30 27.98
N ALA A 49 33.11 -25.54 27.97
CA ALA A 49 32.51 -24.90 29.17
C ALA A 49 31.11 -24.30 28.88
N GLY A 50 30.07 -24.91 29.47
CA GLY A 50 28.91 -24.24 30.11
C GLY A 50 27.88 -23.45 29.27
N PRO A 51 26.58 -23.82 29.32
CA PRO A 51 25.52 -22.99 28.78
C PRO A 51 25.22 -21.85 29.75
N ARG A 52 25.62 -20.62 29.42
CA ARG A 52 25.01 -19.42 29.99
C ARG A 52 24.00 -18.91 28.97
N SER A 53 22.74 -19.31 29.16
CA SER A 53 21.61 -18.68 28.50
C SER A 53 21.64 -17.19 28.78
N PRO A 54 21.83 -16.30 27.78
CA PRO A 54 21.47 -14.92 27.97
C PRO A 54 19.94 -14.89 28.03
N SER A 55 19.40 -14.66 29.22
CA SER A 55 18.02 -14.21 29.41
C SER A 55 17.85 -12.98 28.53
N SER A 56 17.29 -13.17 27.34
CA SER A 56 16.93 -12.08 26.46
C SER A 56 15.92 -11.23 27.23
N PRO A 57 16.18 -9.93 27.47
CA PRO A 57 15.11 -9.08 27.95
C PRO A 57 14.06 -9.05 26.85
N SER A 58 12.93 -9.72 27.11
CA SER A 58 11.71 -9.56 26.35
C SER A 58 11.33 -8.10 26.43
N SER A 59 11.82 -7.33 25.48
CA SER A 59 11.45 -5.95 25.27
C SER A 59 10.03 -6.00 24.74
N SER A 60 9.06 -6.07 25.67
CA SER A 60 7.66 -5.83 25.40
C SER A 60 7.53 -4.34 25.09
N SER A 61 7.94 -3.94 23.88
CA SER A 61 7.65 -2.61 23.35
C SER A 61 6.16 -2.60 23.03
N SER A 62 5.33 -2.39 24.04
CA SER A 62 3.94 -2.06 23.84
C SER A 62 3.90 -0.82 22.93
N PRO A 63 3.12 -0.83 21.84
CA PRO A 63 3.05 0.31 20.95
C PRO A 63 2.61 1.55 21.76
N VAL A 64 3.41 2.62 21.70
CA VAL A 64 3.07 3.89 22.35
C VAL A 64 1.77 4.39 21.72
N PRO A 65 0.70 4.61 22.51
CA PRO A 65 -0.57 5.06 21.97
C PRO A 65 -0.40 6.42 21.28
N LEU A 66 -1.06 6.59 20.14
CA LEU A 66 -1.05 7.86 19.43
C LEU A 66 -1.73 8.95 20.28
N ALA A 67 -1.12 10.14 20.32
CA ALA A 67 -1.68 11.26 21.04
C ALA A 67 -3.01 11.71 20.42
N VAL A 68 -4.05 11.94 21.22
CA VAL A 68 -5.32 12.48 20.71
C VAL A 68 -5.25 14.00 20.75
N LEU A 69 -5.40 14.65 19.59
CA LEU A 69 -5.42 16.11 19.47
C LEU A 69 -6.86 16.62 19.37
N PRO A 70 -7.15 17.83 19.89
CA PRO A 70 -8.47 18.44 19.76
C PRO A 70 -8.79 18.74 18.29
N ARG A 71 -10.07 18.61 17.94
CA ARG A 71 -10.61 19.06 16.66
C ARG A 71 -10.41 20.59 16.52
N PRO A 72 -9.98 21.10 15.36
CA PRO A 72 -9.97 22.54 15.11
C PRO A 72 -11.39 23.07 14.88
N ASP A 73 -11.72 24.16 15.57
CA ASP A 73 -13.05 24.78 15.51
C ASP A 73 -13.10 26.00 14.57
N ASN A 74 -11.94 26.47 14.12
CA ASN A 74 -11.84 27.58 13.17
C ASN A 74 -10.77 27.36 12.09
N PRO A 75 -10.83 28.10 10.96
CA PRO A 75 -9.90 27.93 9.84
C PRO A 75 -8.43 28.18 10.19
N ALA A 76 -8.12 29.05 11.15
CA ALA A 76 -6.74 29.35 11.53
C ALA A 76 -6.09 28.16 12.24
N GLU A 77 -6.79 27.55 13.20
CA GLU A 77 -6.35 26.30 13.85
C GLU A 77 -6.21 25.15 12.87
N ALA A 78 -7.19 24.98 11.97
CA ALA A 78 -7.12 23.97 10.93
C ALA A 78 -5.90 24.19 10.02
N GLY A 79 -5.63 25.43 9.63
CA GLY A 79 -4.46 25.78 8.83
C GLY A 79 -3.13 25.44 9.51
N LEU A 80 -3.01 25.71 10.81
CA LEU A 80 -1.84 25.33 11.60
C LEU A 80 -1.67 23.81 11.66
N LEU A 81 -2.73 23.07 11.98
CA LEU A 81 -2.69 21.61 12.05
C LEU A 81 -2.33 20.96 10.70
N VAL A 82 -2.85 21.48 9.58
CA VAL A 82 -2.47 21.02 8.24
C VAL A 82 -0.98 21.29 8.01
N GLY A 83 -0.50 22.50 8.30
CA GLY A 83 0.91 22.86 8.14
C GLY A 83 1.84 21.94 8.94
N GLU A 84 1.51 21.68 10.20
CA GLU A 84 2.28 20.76 11.05
C GLU A 84 2.24 19.31 10.57
N ALA A 85 1.06 18.82 10.15
CA ALA A 85 0.92 17.46 9.64
C ALA A 85 1.78 17.27 8.38
N MET A 86 1.73 18.23 7.45
CA MET A 86 2.53 18.20 6.24
C MET A 86 4.03 18.29 6.54
N ALA A 87 4.45 19.17 7.46
CA ALA A 87 5.84 19.28 7.88
C ALA A 87 6.36 18.01 8.56
N ALA A 88 5.51 17.31 9.33
CA ALA A 88 5.85 16.01 9.91
C ALA A 88 6.02 14.94 8.82
N LEU A 89 5.10 14.87 7.85
CA LEU A 89 5.20 13.94 6.72
C LEU A 89 6.47 14.18 5.87
N GLN A 90 6.80 15.45 5.59
CA GLN A 90 8.01 15.83 4.86
C GLN A 90 9.29 15.41 5.59
N ARG A 91 9.28 15.43 6.93
CA ARG A 91 10.40 14.94 7.77
C ARG A 91 10.39 13.42 7.97
N GLY A 92 9.45 12.69 7.36
CA GLY A 92 9.30 11.25 7.54
C GLY A 92 8.68 10.84 8.89
N GLU A 93 8.20 11.81 9.67
CA GLU A 93 7.62 11.62 11.01
C GLU A 93 6.15 11.23 10.92
N ARG A 94 5.85 10.14 10.21
CA ARG A 94 4.48 9.68 9.97
C ARG A 94 3.66 9.50 11.26
N ARG A 95 4.27 8.96 12.33
CA ARG A 95 3.63 8.82 13.66
C ARG A 95 3.17 10.17 14.24
N ALA A 96 3.92 11.25 14.01
CA ALA A 96 3.55 12.59 14.48
C ALA A 96 2.47 13.23 13.60
N ALA A 97 2.38 12.85 12.32
CA ALA A 97 1.38 13.37 11.40
C ALA A 97 -0.01 12.76 11.65
N ILE A 98 -0.11 11.45 11.88
CA ILE A 98 -1.38 10.72 12.07
C ILE A 98 -2.37 11.44 13.00
N PRO A 99 -2.03 11.81 14.25
CA PRO A 99 -3.01 12.40 15.16
C PRO A 99 -3.51 13.78 14.72
N ARG A 100 -2.70 14.52 13.96
CA ARG A 100 -3.10 15.82 13.38
C ARG A 100 -4.10 15.62 12.24
N LEU A 101 -3.85 14.63 11.39
CA LEU A 101 -4.77 14.26 10.31
C LEU A 101 -6.11 13.75 10.87
N GLN A 102 -6.08 12.96 11.96
CA GLN A 102 -7.29 12.51 12.66
C GLN A 102 -8.08 13.68 13.27
N ALA A 103 -7.42 14.62 13.93
CA ALA A 103 -8.06 15.82 14.48
C ALA A 103 -8.74 16.66 13.39
N LEU A 104 -8.07 16.84 12.24
CA LEU A 104 -8.61 17.54 11.08
C LEU A 104 -9.86 16.84 10.49
N LEU A 105 -9.86 15.51 10.40
CA LEU A 105 -11.03 14.73 9.95
C LEU A 105 -12.24 14.93 10.85
N GLY A 106 -12.03 15.19 12.14
CA GLY A 106 -13.10 15.52 13.08
C GLY A 106 -13.77 16.87 12.79
N SER A 107 -13.17 17.75 11.99
CA SER A 107 -13.66 19.12 11.75
C SER A 107 -14.74 19.21 10.66
N ASP A 108 -15.67 20.16 10.83
CA ASP A 108 -16.69 20.49 9.81
C ASP A 108 -16.18 21.50 8.77
N LEU A 109 -14.93 21.93 8.90
CA LEU A 109 -14.31 22.92 8.00
C LEU A 109 -13.88 22.33 6.65
N LEU A 110 -13.93 21.01 6.49
CA LEU A 110 -13.51 20.32 5.27
C LEU A 110 -14.66 20.22 4.28
N SER A 111 -14.41 20.62 3.04
CA SER A 111 -15.23 20.18 1.91
C SER A 111 -15.15 18.65 1.76
N GLU A 112 -16.12 18.05 1.09
CA GLU A 112 -16.11 16.60 0.82
C GLU A 112 -14.82 16.16 0.11
N ARG A 113 -14.35 16.93 -0.88
CA ARG A 113 -13.08 16.65 -1.57
C ARG A 113 -11.88 16.78 -0.63
N GLY A 114 -11.87 17.80 0.23
CA GLY A 114 -10.83 17.98 1.24
C GLY A 114 -10.79 16.81 2.23
N ARG A 115 -11.95 16.36 2.69
CA ARG A 115 -12.12 15.20 3.57
C ARG A 115 -11.66 13.91 2.92
N ALA A 116 -12.03 13.64 1.67
CA ALA A 116 -11.53 12.48 0.93
C ALA A 116 -10.00 12.51 0.81
N ASN A 117 -9.41 13.63 0.41
CA ASN A 117 -7.95 13.76 0.33
C ASN A 117 -7.27 13.51 1.68
N LEU A 118 -7.88 13.97 2.78
CA LEU A 118 -7.35 13.79 4.11
C LEU A 118 -7.43 12.33 4.58
N TYR A 119 -8.52 11.61 4.29
CA TYR A 119 -8.61 10.17 4.52
C TYR A 119 -7.55 9.40 3.73
N TRP A 120 -7.35 9.74 2.46
CA TRP A 120 -6.29 9.12 1.64
C TRP A 120 -4.89 9.37 2.23
N LEU A 121 -4.60 10.60 2.64
CA LEU A 121 -3.33 10.97 3.26
C LEU A 121 -3.11 10.27 4.61
N LEU A 122 -4.16 10.13 5.42
CA LEU A 122 -4.11 9.40 6.68
C LEU A 122 -3.83 7.91 6.44
N ALA A 123 -4.48 7.30 5.45
CA ALA A 123 -4.24 5.90 5.09
C ALA A 123 -2.78 5.67 4.69
N ASP A 124 -2.20 6.56 3.89
CA ASP A 124 -0.78 6.50 3.50
C ASP A 124 0.17 6.70 4.69
N ALA A 125 -0.14 7.67 5.57
CA ALA A 125 0.64 7.93 6.78
C ALA A 125 0.64 6.72 7.74
N ALA A 126 -0.44 5.95 7.78
CA ALA A 126 -0.61 4.83 8.70
C ALA A 126 0.07 3.52 8.24
N VAL A 127 0.57 3.45 7.00
CA VAL A 127 1.23 2.24 6.46
C VAL A 127 2.41 1.80 7.31
N GLY A 128 2.36 0.54 7.79
CA GLY A 128 3.39 -0.06 8.63
C GLY A 128 3.50 0.55 10.03
N ILE A 129 2.50 1.31 10.46
CA ILE A 129 2.45 1.98 11.77
C ILE A 129 1.23 1.53 12.55
N ASP A 130 0.05 1.66 11.95
CA ASP A 130 -1.23 1.32 12.56
C ASP A 130 -2.23 0.84 11.49
N ASP A 131 -2.35 -0.49 11.36
CA ASP A 131 -3.23 -1.11 10.35
C ASP A 131 -4.71 -0.92 10.65
N ALA A 132 -5.10 -0.63 11.90
CA ALA A 132 -6.48 -0.31 12.22
C ALA A 132 -6.83 1.09 11.70
N VAL A 133 -5.99 2.08 11.99
CA VAL A 133 -6.15 3.45 11.48
C VAL A 133 -6.10 3.49 9.96
N ARG A 134 -5.19 2.72 9.33
CA ARG A 134 -5.11 2.62 7.87
C ARG A 134 -6.42 2.10 7.27
N ARG A 135 -6.96 0.98 7.78
CA ARG A 135 -8.21 0.40 7.28
C ARG A 135 -9.40 1.35 7.44
N ASP A 136 -9.52 1.98 8.61
CA ASP A 136 -10.57 2.96 8.88
C ASP A 136 -10.48 4.16 7.92
N ALA A 137 -9.27 4.65 7.66
CA ALA A 137 -9.05 5.76 6.74
C ALA A 137 -9.35 5.39 5.27
N LEU A 138 -9.00 4.17 4.82
CA LEU A 138 -9.38 3.69 3.49
C LEU A 138 -10.91 3.54 3.35
N GLY A 139 -11.60 3.05 4.39
CA GLY A 139 -13.05 2.98 4.42
C GLY A 139 -13.70 4.37 4.35
N GLY A 140 -13.23 5.30 5.18
CA GLY A 140 -13.66 6.70 5.17
C GLY A 140 -13.41 7.39 3.83
N TYR A 141 -12.29 7.07 3.16
CA TYR A 141 -12.01 7.52 1.80
C TYR A 141 -13.07 7.05 0.82
N LEU A 142 -13.38 5.74 0.77
CA LEU A 142 -14.35 5.19 -0.17
C LEU A 142 -15.75 5.79 0.01
N VAL A 143 -16.21 5.92 1.25
CA VAL A 143 -17.50 6.55 1.56
C VAL A 143 -17.51 7.99 1.07
N THR A 144 -16.50 8.79 1.42
CA THR A 144 -16.45 10.21 1.04
C THR A 144 -16.27 10.40 -0.47
N ALA A 145 -15.49 9.53 -1.12
CA ALA A 145 -15.24 9.61 -2.56
C ALA A 145 -16.48 9.26 -3.40
N SER A 146 -17.38 8.40 -2.88
CA SER A 146 -18.58 7.96 -3.60
C SER A 146 -19.57 9.07 -3.94
N VAL A 147 -19.55 10.18 -3.21
CA VAL A 147 -20.42 11.35 -3.44
C VAL A 147 -19.76 12.44 -4.27
N LEU A 148 -18.46 12.30 -4.56
CA LEU A 148 -17.73 13.29 -5.37
C LEU A 148 -18.06 13.13 -6.85
N PRO A 149 -18.00 14.22 -7.64
CA PRO A 149 -18.06 14.12 -9.09
C PRO A 149 -16.97 13.19 -9.61
N PRO A 150 -17.28 12.29 -10.57
CA PRO A 150 -16.31 11.35 -11.08
C PRO A 150 -15.21 12.11 -11.82
N ASP A 151 -13.97 11.96 -11.34
CA ASP A 151 -12.76 12.33 -12.05
C ASP A 151 -11.78 11.15 -12.06
N GLY A 152 -10.78 11.20 -12.95
CA GLY A 152 -9.83 10.10 -13.12
C GLY A 152 -9.04 9.79 -11.86
N GLU A 153 -8.65 10.82 -11.09
CA GLU A 153 -7.86 10.64 -9.87
C GLU A 153 -8.68 9.97 -8.76
N VAL A 154 -9.93 10.39 -8.57
CA VAL A 154 -10.86 9.80 -7.60
C VAL A 154 -11.14 8.36 -7.97
N ARG A 155 -11.41 8.06 -9.24
CA ARG A 155 -11.64 6.69 -9.71
C ARG A 155 -10.44 5.78 -9.42
N ASP A 156 -9.24 6.24 -9.79
CA ASP A 156 -8.00 5.47 -9.59
C ASP A 156 -7.74 5.20 -8.11
N ARG A 157 -7.91 6.22 -7.25
CA ARG A 157 -7.73 6.08 -5.80
C ARG A 157 -8.80 5.19 -5.18
N MET A 158 -10.05 5.23 -5.65
CA MET A 158 -11.12 4.34 -5.19
C MET A 158 -10.80 2.88 -5.52
N GLY A 159 -10.39 2.58 -6.76
CA GLY A 159 -9.95 1.23 -7.14
C GLY A 159 -8.80 0.72 -6.26
N ARG A 160 -7.80 1.58 -6.00
CA ARG A 160 -6.69 1.25 -5.08
C ARG A 160 -7.16 1.02 -3.64
N ALA A 161 -8.04 1.85 -3.11
CA ALA A 161 -8.55 1.70 -1.75
C ALA A 161 -9.38 0.41 -1.57
N ARG A 162 -10.26 0.10 -2.53
CA ARG A 162 -11.01 -1.18 -2.56
C ARG A 162 -10.06 -2.37 -2.61
N SER A 163 -9.10 -2.34 -3.53
CA SER A 163 -8.11 -3.40 -3.70
C SER A 163 -7.32 -3.66 -2.41
N GLN A 164 -6.90 -2.61 -1.71
CA GLN A 164 -6.18 -2.73 -0.45
C GLN A 164 -7.04 -3.32 0.68
N LEU A 165 -8.27 -2.86 0.84
CA LEU A 165 -9.18 -3.39 1.86
C LEU A 165 -9.54 -4.86 1.59
N LEU A 166 -9.73 -5.22 0.31
CA LEU A 166 -10.03 -6.58 -0.08
C LEU A 166 -8.81 -7.49 0.12
N ALA A 167 -7.60 -7.02 -0.18
CA ALA A 167 -6.37 -7.75 0.12
C ALA A 167 -6.18 -7.99 1.63
N ASP A 168 -6.46 -6.99 2.47
CA ASP A 168 -6.43 -7.14 3.94
C ASP A 168 -7.45 -8.20 4.41
N HIS A 169 -8.63 -8.29 3.76
CA HIS A 169 -9.63 -9.31 4.05
C HIS A 169 -9.21 -10.71 3.60
N VAL A 170 -8.66 -10.84 2.38
CA VAL A 170 -8.15 -12.11 1.84
C VAL A 170 -6.95 -12.64 2.65
N GLY A 171 -6.12 -11.76 3.19
CA GLY A 171 -5.01 -12.13 4.07
C GLY A 171 -5.48 -12.67 5.43
N SER A 172 -6.61 -12.17 5.94
CA SER A 172 -7.15 -12.53 7.25
C SER A 172 -8.21 -13.65 7.22
N ALA A 173 -8.75 -13.98 6.05
CA ALA A 173 -9.78 -15.00 5.86
C ALA A 173 -9.38 -16.10 4.85
N ALA A 174 -10.14 -17.19 4.81
CA ALA A 174 -10.00 -18.23 3.78
C ALA A 174 -10.65 -17.84 2.43
N LEU A 175 -10.89 -16.53 2.20
CA LEU A 175 -11.57 -16.04 1.00
C LEU A 175 -10.69 -16.25 -0.26
N GLY A 176 -11.33 -16.62 -1.37
CA GLY A 176 -10.68 -16.81 -2.67
C GLY A 176 -9.89 -18.10 -2.81
N ARG A 177 -9.85 -18.97 -1.78
CA ARG A 177 -9.08 -20.23 -1.83
C ARG A 177 -9.75 -21.29 -2.72
N THR A 178 -11.05 -21.17 -2.93
CA THR A 178 -11.86 -22.07 -3.75
C THR A 178 -12.74 -21.28 -4.72
N PRO A 179 -13.18 -21.88 -5.85
CA PRO A 179 -14.10 -21.24 -6.78
C PRO A 179 -15.44 -20.81 -6.14
N GLU A 180 -15.93 -21.59 -5.17
CA GLU A 180 -17.21 -21.32 -4.48
C GLU A 180 -17.10 -20.09 -3.56
N GLN A 181 -15.90 -19.82 -3.05
CA GLN A 181 -15.58 -18.66 -2.22
C GLN A 181 -14.73 -17.64 -3.00
N ALA A 182 -14.96 -17.50 -4.30
CA ALA A 182 -14.26 -16.54 -5.14
C ALA A 182 -14.40 -15.10 -4.59
N ILE A 183 -13.35 -14.32 -4.78
CA ILE A 183 -13.30 -12.92 -4.41
C ILE A 183 -14.09 -12.13 -5.45
N ASP A 184 -15.22 -11.54 -5.03
CA ASP A 184 -16.00 -10.67 -5.89
C ASP A 184 -15.26 -9.34 -6.10
N VAL A 185 -15.06 -8.95 -7.35
CA VAL A 185 -14.47 -7.66 -7.74
C VAL A 185 -15.34 -6.98 -8.78
N ASP A 186 -15.41 -5.65 -8.73
CA ASP A 186 -16.28 -4.88 -9.63
C ASP A 186 -15.73 -4.86 -11.07
N GLU A 187 -14.41 -4.87 -11.22
CA GLU A 187 -13.73 -4.72 -12.51
C GLU A 187 -12.50 -5.63 -12.59
N ALA A 188 -12.15 -6.07 -13.81
CA ALA A 188 -10.96 -6.91 -14.03
C ALA A 188 -9.65 -6.24 -13.55
N GLY A 189 -9.57 -4.90 -13.59
CA GLY A 189 -8.43 -4.14 -13.08
C GLY A 189 -8.23 -4.24 -11.56
N ASP A 190 -9.31 -4.46 -10.81
CA ASP A 190 -9.23 -4.62 -9.35
C ASP A 190 -8.55 -5.95 -8.97
N VAL A 191 -8.58 -6.97 -9.83
CA VAL A 191 -7.86 -8.25 -9.61
C VAL A 191 -6.37 -8.01 -9.42
N ASP A 192 -5.73 -7.30 -10.36
CA ASP A 192 -4.29 -7.04 -10.30
C ASP A 192 -3.96 -6.10 -9.12
N GLY A 193 -4.86 -5.17 -8.80
CA GLY A 193 -4.75 -4.30 -7.63
C GLY A 193 -4.73 -5.08 -6.31
N VAL A 194 -5.65 -6.04 -6.14
CA VAL A 194 -5.72 -6.90 -4.95
C VAL A 194 -4.45 -7.74 -4.83
N VAL A 195 -4.02 -8.38 -5.93
CA VAL A 195 -2.78 -9.17 -5.95
C VAL A 195 -1.57 -8.32 -5.56
N ALA A 196 -1.46 -7.09 -6.08
CA ALA A 196 -0.36 -6.19 -5.75
C ALA A 196 -0.35 -5.73 -4.29
N ALA A 197 -1.52 -5.67 -3.64
CA ALA A 197 -1.67 -5.28 -2.24
C ALA A 197 -1.49 -6.44 -1.26
N LEU A 198 -1.56 -7.70 -1.72
CA LEU A 198 -1.42 -8.88 -0.87
C LEU A 198 0.01 -9.05 -0.34
N GLN A 199 0.11 -9.05 0.99
CA GLN A 199 1.35 -9.31 1.71
C GLN A 199 1.49 -10.80 2.05
N CYS A 200 2.74 -11.24 2.19
CA CYS A 200 3.08 -12.61 2.55
C CYS A 200 4.30 -12.63 3.48
N GLY A 201 4.47 -13.71 4.22
CA GLY A 201 5.60 -13.87 5.14
C GLY A 201 5.54 -12.94 6.35
N ARG A 202 6.55 -13.01 7.22
CA ARG A 202 6.61 -12.24 8.47
C ARG A 202 7.39 -10.94 8.31
N ARG A 203 8.18 -10.80 7.25
CA ARG A 203 9.05 -9.64 7.00
C ARG A 203 8.50 -8.71 5.92
N GLY A 204 7.22 -8.85 5.58
CA GLY A 204 6.56 -8.00 4.59
C GLY A 204 6.89 -8.37 3.15
N GLY A 205 7.08 -9.66 2.87
CA GLY A 205 7.07 -10.17 1.50
C GLY A 205 5.76 -9.83 0.77
N ARG A 206 5.77 -10.00 -0.56
CA ARG A 206 4.59 -9.77 -1.40
C ARG A 206 4.32 -10.98 -2.27
N TYR A 207 3.06 -11.17 -2.62
CA TYR A 207 2.70 -12.15 -3.63
C TYR A 207 2.91 -11.57 -5.04
N VAL A 208 3.55 -12.35 -5.92
CA VAL A 208 3.69 -12.02 -7.34
C VAL A 208 2.97 -13.05 -8.20
N ALA A 209 2.25 -12.60 -9.23
CA ALA A 209 1.56 -13.51 -10.13
C ALA A 209 2.57 -14.30 -10.98
N ARG A 210 2.48 -15.63 -10.96
CA ARG A 210 3.28 -16.53 -11.82
C ARG A 210 2.50 -17.02 -13.03
N ALA A 211 1.23 -17.30 -12.84
CA ALA A 211 0.33 -17.72 -13.91
C ALA A 211 -1.05 -17.11 -13.65
N ALA A 212 -1.65 -16.59 -14.72
CA ALA A 212 -3.02 -16.14 -14.72
C ALA A 212 -3.78 -16.97 -15.76
N SER A 213 -4.86 -17.61 -15.35
CA SER A 213 -5.94 -17.88 -16.29
C SER A 213 -6.70 -16.55 -16.41
N THR A 214 -6.21 -15.71 -17.32
CA THR A 214 -6.63 -14.31 -17.41
C THR A 214 -8.03 -14.15 -18.01
N ALA A 215 -8.50 -15.14 -18.77
CA ALA A 215 -9.87 -15.15 -19.25
C ALA A 215 -10.79 -15.73 -18.17
N PRO A 216 -11.86 -15.02 -17.78
CA PRO A 216 -12.92 -15.64 -17.01
C PRO A 216 -13.44 -16.84 -17.78
N ASP A 217 -13.72 -17.93 -17.07
CA ASP A 217 -14.45 -19.06 -17.67
C ASP A 217 -15.89 -18.65 -18.01
N GLU A 218 -16.69 -19.59 -18.52
CA GLU A 218 -18.12 -19.36 -18.82
C GLU A 218 -18.95 -18.91 -17.60
N ARG A 219 -18.36 -18.92 -16.39
CA ARG A 219 -18.99 -18.53 -15.12
C ARG A 219 -18.44 -17.21 -14.54
N GLY A 220 -17.60 -16.49 -15.29
CA GLY A 220 -17.03 -15.22 -14.80
C GLY A 220 -15.87 -15.39 -13.81
N LEU A 221 -15.29 -16.60 -13.70
CA LEU A 221 -14.25 -16.89 -12.71
C LEU A 221 -12.84 -16.77 -13.31
N SER A 222 -11.98 -15.98 -12.66
CA SER A 222 -10.55 -15.86 -12.97
C SER A 222 -9.69 -16.50 -11.87
N MET A 223 -8.70 -17.29 -12.27
CA MET A 223 -7.75 -17.91 -11.35
C MET A 223 -6.37 -17.28 -11.47
N ARG A 224 -5.78 -16.93 -10.32
CA ARG A 224 -4.42 -16.41 -10.19
C ARG A 224 -3.59 -17.32 -9.32
N ARG A 225 -2.47 -17.81 -9.86
CA ARG A 225 -1.44 -18.50 -9.09
C ARG A 225 -0.33 -17.51 -8.73
N LEU A 226 -0.14 -17.33 -7.43
CA LEU A 226 0.77 -16.37 -6.84
C LEU A 226 1.91 -17.09 -6.14
N LEU A 227 3.08 -16.46 -6.09
CA LEU A 227 4.25 -16.91 -5.35
C LEU A 227 4.64 -15.85 -4.32
N CYS A 228 4.83 -16.26 -3.06
CA CYS A 228 5.37 -15.37 -2.05
C CYS A 228 6.86 -15.10 -2.32
N THR A 229 7.25 -13.82 -2.42
CA THR A 229 8.65 -13.44 -2.65
C THR A 229 9.58 -13.75 -1.48
N GLU A 230 9.04 -13.89 -0.27
CA GLU A 230 9.83 -14.18 0.95
C GLU A 230 10.01 -15.68 1.19
N THR A 231 8.92 -16.45 1.18
CA THR A 231 8.94 -17.87 1.55
C THR A 231 9.01 -18.82 0.35
N GLY A 232 8.63 -18.35 -0.85
CA GLY A 232 8.44 -19.21 -2.01
C GLY A 232 7.14 -20.01 -1.97
N ASP A 233 6.25 -19.76 -1.02
CA ASP A 233 4.97 -20.46 -0.93
C ASP A 233 4.05 -20.06 -2.08
N GLU A 234 3.36 -21.05 -2.66
CA GLU A 234 2.35 -20.82 -3.67
C GLU A 234 0.98 -20.56 -3.05
N LEU A 235 0.24 -19.66 -3.70
CA LEU A 235 -1.12 -19.31 -3.32
C LEU A 235 -2.00 -19.24 -4.55
N VAL A 236 -3.09 -19.98 -4.56
CA VAL A 236 -4.08 -19.90 -5.63
C VAL A 236 -5.25 -19.08 -5.13
N LEU A 237 -5.65 -18.09 -5.93
CA LEU A 237 -6.80 -17.25 -5.69
C LEU A 237 -7.79 -17.31 -6.86
N TRP A 238 -9.07 -17.37 -6.51
CA TRP A 238 -10.19 -17.29 -7.43
C TRP A 238 -10.89 -15.95 -7.26
N PHE A 239 -11.19 -15.31 -8.37
CA PHE A 239 -11.88 -14.03 -8.47
C PHE A 239 -13.13 -14.20 -9.31
N ARG A 240 -14.21 -13.51 -8.95
CA ARG A 240 -15.42 -13.39 -9.75
C ARG A 240 -15.52 -11.96 -10.27
N VAL A 241 -15.50 -11.82 -11.59
CA VAL A 241 -15.64 -10.53 -12.29
C VAL A 241 -16.99 -10.56 -13.00
N PRO A 242 -17.89 -9.59 -12.76
CA PRO A 242 -19.21 -9.53 -13.39
C PRO A 242 -19.15 -9.23 -14.89
#